data_AF-A0A8S2P3R6-F1
#
_entry.id   AF-A0A8S2P3R6-F1
#
_cell.length_a   1.000
_cell.length_b   1.000
_cell.length_c   1.000
_cell.angle_alpha   90.00
_cell.angle_beta   90.00
_cell.angle_gamma   90.00
#
_symmetry.space_group_name_H-M   'P 1'
#
loop_
_entity.id
_entity.type
_entity.pdbx_description
1 polymer ?
#
loop_
_entity_poly.entity_id
_entity_poly.type
_entity_poly.pdbx_seq_one_letter_code
_entity_poly.pdbx_strand_id
1 'polypeptide(L)' 'VNRAPKIRRRTYRAHGRINPYQSSPCHVELILSEKENIMSRTTEDDQPQKKKESKKKLKRQKMMAKE' A
#
# COMPACT_ATOMS: atom_id res chain seq x y z
N VAL A 1 9.19 5.96 -16.11
CA VAL A 1 8.65 7.21 -16.69
C VAL A 1 8.17 6.91 -18.10
N ASN A 2 6.91 7.19 -18.39
CA ASN A 2 6.28 6.77 -19.65
C ASN A 2 6.57 7.79 -20.75
N ARG A 3 6.77 7.32 -21.99
CA ARG A 3 6.96 8.21 -23.14
C ARG A 3 5.63 8.88 -23.48
N ALA A 4 5.68 10.18 -23.77
CA ALA A 4 4.54 10.94 -24.24
C ALA A 4 4.63 11.17 -25.77
N PRO A 5 3.52 11.53 -26.44
CA PRO A 5 3.52 11.86 -27.86
C PRO A 5 4.53 12.96 -28.21
N LYS A 6 5.30 12.76 -29.28
CA LYS A 6 6.33 13.72 -29.70
C LYS A 6 5.71 14.96 -30.34
N ILE A 7 6.18 16.14 -29.93
CA ILE A 7 5.81 17.41 -30.55
C ILE A 7 6.68 17.63 -31.81
N ARG A 8 6.07 18.04 -32.93
CA ARG A 8 6.75 18.18 -34.23
C ARG A 8 7.15 19.63 -34.49
N ARG A 9 8.45 19.86 -34.75
CA ARG A 9 8.97 21.11 -35.34
C ARG A 9 9.78 20.80 -36.60
N ARG A 10 10.00 21.81 -37.43
CA ARG A 10 10.83 21.74 -38.63
C ARG A 10 12.14 22.46 -38.39
N THR A 11 13.23 21.89 -38.88
CA THR A 11 14.53 22.56 -38.98
C THR A 11 14.87 22.74 -40.44
N TYR A 12 15.07 24.00 -40.84
CA TYR A 12 15.53 24.34 -42.17
C TYR A 12 17.04 24.14 -42.24
N ARG A 13 17.53 23.45 -43.26
CA ARG A 13 18.95 23.21 -43.50
C ARG A 13 19.33 23.64 -44.92
N ALA A 14 20.64 23.64 -45.18
CA ALA A 14 21.18 23.97 -46.49
C ALA A 14 20.53 23.15 -47.61
N HIS A 15 20.50 23.74 -48.81
CA HIS A 15 19.91 23.14 -50.03
C HIS A 15 18.42 22.77 -49.92
N GLY A 16 17.65 23.51 -49.11
CA GLY A 16 16.21 23.31 -48.98
C GLY A 16 15.78 22.04 -48.23
N ARG A 17 16.72 21.39 -47.53
CA ARG A 17 16.41 20.19 -46.73
C ARG A 17 15.57 20.57 -45.51
N ILE A 18 14.46 19.86 -45.31
CA ILE A 18 13.59 20.01 -44.14
C ILE A 18 13.70 18.74 -43.28
N ASN A 19 14.31 18.88 -42.10
CA ASN A 19 14.46 17.77 -41.15
C ASN A 19 13.51 17.93 -39.96
N PRO A 20 12.97 16.81 -39.42
CA PRO A 20 12.17 16.85 -38.20
C PRO A 20 13.06 17.18 -36.99
N TYR A 21 12.59 18.09 -36.15
CA TYR A 21 13.14 18.28 -34.81
C TYR A 21 12.02 18.03 -33.81
N GLN A 22 12.10 16.89 -33.12
CA GLN A 22 11.03 16.39 -32.26
C GLN A 22 11.41 16.55 -30.79
N SER A 23 10.50 17.13 -30.01
CA SER A 23 10.61 17.13 -28.56
C SER A 23 10.38 15.71 -28.02
N SER A 24 11.01 15.36 -26.90
CA SER A 24 10.85 14.06 -26.24
C SER A 24 10.20 14.22 -24.86
N PRO A 25 8.89 14.53 -24.79
CA PRO A 25 8.17 14.66 -23.53
C PRO A 25 7.94 13.30 -22.85
N CYS A 26 7.62 13.34 -21.56
CA CYS A 26 7.36 12.14 -20.77
C CYS A 26 6.29 12.39 -19.70
N HIS A 27 5.61 11.33 -19.26
CA HIS A 27 4.67 11.33 -18.14
C HIS A 27 5.37 10.79 -16.89
N VAL A 28 5.40 11.61 -15.84
CA VAL A 28 6.01 11.28 -14.55
C VAL A 28 4.89 11.09 -13.53
N GLU A 29 4.84 9.90 -12.93
CA GLU A 29 3.91 9.55 -11.86
C GLU A 29 4.72 9.25 -10.60
N LEU A 30 4.30 9.85 -9.49
CA LEU A 30 4.94 9.71 -8.18
C LEU A 30 3.84 9.55 -7.12
N ILE A 31 3.94 8.50 -6.31
CA ILE A 31 3.09 8.28 -5.15
C ILE A 31 4.01 8.26 -3.94
N LEU A 32 3.77 9.15 -2.99
CA LEU A 32 4.52 9.22 -1.74
C LEU A 32 3.61 8.70 -0.63
N SER A 33 4.14 7.78 0.18
CA SER A 33 3.51 7.35 1.42
C SER A 33 4.49 7.56 2.57
N GLU A 34 3.96 7.98 3.72
CA GLU A 34 4.73 7.91 4.97
C GLU A 34 5.08 6.45 5.27
N LYS A 35 6.21 6.22 5.94
CA LYS A 35 6.62 4.87 6.33
C LYS A 35 5.55 4.27 7.24
N GLU A 36 4.89 3.22 6.77
CA GLU A 36 3.84 2.56 7.54
C GLU A 36 4.39 2.03 8.88
N ASN A 37 3.75 2.43 9.97
CA ASN A 37 3.91 1.74 11.24
C ASN A 37 3.02 0.50 11.14
N ILE A 38 3.63 -0.69 11.07
CA ILE A 38 2.92 -1.97 10.95
C ILE A 38 2.01 -2.10 12.16
N MET A 39 0.76 -1.67 12.04
CA MET A 39 -0.26 -2.03 13.00
C MET A 39 -0.61 -3.48 12.71
N SER A 40 -0.22 -4.38 13.62
CA SER A 40 -0.75 -5.73 13.61
C SER A 40 -2.26 -5.62 13.57
N ARG A 41 -2.87 -6.04 12.45
CA ARG A 41 -4.30 -6.32 12.44
C ARG A 41 -4.50 -7.31 13.57
N THR A 42 -5.23 -6.93 14.60
CA THR A 42 -5.67 -7.87 15.64
C THR A 42 -6.51 -8.92 14.92
N THR A 43 -5.90 -10.04 14.56
CA THR A 43 -6.63 -11.25 14.23
C THR A 43 -7.45 -11.56 15.48
N GLU A 44 -8.76 -11.70 15.31
CA GLU A 44 -9.73 -12.00 16.37
C GLU A 44 -9.44 -13.34 17.08
N ASP A 45 -8.38 -14.04 16.67
CA ASP A 45 -7.84 -15.26 17.26
C ASP A 45 -7.12 -15.06 18.61
N ASP A 46 -6.80 -13.81 18.99
CA ASP A 46 -6.16 -13.52 20.30
C ASP A 46 -7.17 -13.23 21.43
N GLN A 47 -8.48 -13.38 21.17
CA GLN A 47 -9.45 -13.49 22.25
C GLN A 47 -9.43 -14.92 22.78
N PRO A 48 -8.98 -15.17 24.03
CA PRO A 48 -9.15 -16.50 24.61
C PRO A 48 -10.65 -16.78 24.63
N GLN A 49 -11.09 -17.76 23.83
CA GLN A 49 -12.48 -18.21 23.84
C GLN A 49 -12.82 -18.60 25.29
N LYS A 50 -13.51 -17.72 26.00
CA LYS A 50 -14.01 -18.00 27.34
C LYS A 50 -15.02 -19.12 27.19
N LYS A 51 -14.58 -20.36 27.40
CA LYS A 51 -15.49 -21.51 27.52
C LYS A 51 -16.53 -21.14 28.57
N LYS A 52 -17.81 -21.12 28.17
CA LYS A 52 -18.92 -20.83 29.08
C LYS A 52 -19.02 -21.96 30.09
N GLU A 53 -18.32 -21.82 31.21
CA GLU A 53 -18.42 -22.78 32.30
C GLU A 53 -19.68 -22.53 33.13
N SER A 54 -20.34 -23.60 33.57
CA SER A 54 -21.48 -23.50 34.47
C SER A 54 -21.10 -22.81 35.78
N LYS A 55 -21.96 -21.92 36.28
CA LYS A 55 -21.74 -21.13 37.51
C LYS A 55 -21.34 -22.00 38.72
N LYS A 56 -21.83 -23.26 38.78
CA LYS A 56 -21.49 -24.22 39.84
C LYS A 56 -20.04 -24.70 39.77
N LYS A 57 -19.52 -24.94 38.57
CA LYS A 57 -18.12 -25.37 38.34
C LYS A 57 -17.14 -24.25 38.69
N LEU A 58 -17.45 -23.02 38.27
CA LEU A 58 -16.63 -21.84 38.57
C LEU A 58 -16.53 -21.58 40.07
N LYS A 59 -17.65 -21.69 40.81
CA LYS A 59 -17.64 -21.56 42.28
C LYS A 59 -16.79 -22.65 42.93
N ARG A 60 -16.84 -23.89 42.43
CA ARG A 60 -16.03 -25.00 42.97
C ARG A 60 -14.53 -24.80 42.74
N GLN A 61 -14.12 -24.38 41.55
CA GLN A 61 -12.71 -24.04 41.27
C GLN A 61 -12.21 -22.90 42.16
N LYS A 62 -13.04 -21.86 42.37
CA LYS A 62 -12.67 -20.74 43.24
C LYS A 62 -12.54 -21.13 44.72
N MET A 63 -13.33 -22.10 45.19
CA MET A 63 -13.23 -22.61 46.56
C MET A 63 -11.97 -23.46 46.75
N MET A 64 -11.67 -24.33 45.79
CA MET A 64 -10.45 -25.17 45.81
C MET A 64 -9.15 -24.36 45.66
N ALA A 65 -9.17 -23.26 44.91
CA ALA A 65 -8.01 -22.38 44.76
C ALA A 65 -7.80 -21.41 45.93
N LYS A 66 -8.69 -21.44 46.93
CA LYS A 66 -8.63 -20.59 48.13
C LYS A 66 -8.12 -21.36 49.36
N GLU A 67 -8.07 -22.68 49.28
CA GLU A 67 -7.31 -23.55 50.19
C GLU A 67 -5.84 -23.58 49.76
#